data_AF-A0A346PSH2-F1
#
_entry.id   AF-A0A346PSH2-F1
#
_cell.length_a   1.000
_cell.length_b   1.000
_cell.length_c   1.000
_cell.angle_alpha   90.00
_cell.angle_beta   90.00
_cell.angle_gamma   90.00
#
_symmetry.space_group_name_H-M   'P 1'
#
loop_
_entity.id
_entity.type
_entity.pdbx_description
1 polymer ?
#
loop_
_entity_poly.entity_id
_entity_poly.type
_entity_poly.pdbx_seq_one_letter_code
_entity_poly.pdbx_strand_id
1 'polypeptide(L)'
;MTMSKALAWIRKSRGSDDDIGLEEQREVVTRLAHELADEVEMFDLGVHTGFSSLTRDDDSDVIDQNEDVLDVVEQLRSGEYDYLVAFDDRRICRDGYLTIITYACKQGDVEISYVADVAEDELTHDMHRLFERVTKQEEIRKAKSALQRRRENGYDEGRPKWGTTYDADGKYLVPDPETFPDALTAIEMAESDEPEYSYRDIVERTSIESVGTLKNILDRRDWYRELAIEHGKL
;
A
#
# COMPACT_ATOMS: atom_id res chain seq x y z
N MET A 1 -32.56 9.40 6.96
CA MET A 1 -31.63 9.35 8.10
C MET A 1 -30.94 8.02 7.97
N THR A 2 -29.65 8.05 7.60
CA THR A 2 -28.79 6.88 7.74
C THR A 2 -28.65 6.64 9.24
N MET A 3 -28.84 5.40 9.72
CA MET A 3 -28.59 5.08 11.12
C MET A 3 -27.09 5.16 11.37
N SER A 4 -26.66 5.80 12.45
CA SER A 4 -25.25 5.82 12.83
C SER A 4 -24.86 4.56 13.59
N LYS A 5 -23.64 4.06 13.36
CA LYS A 5 -23.09 2.84 13.96
C LYS A 5 -21.83 3.15 14.75
N ALA A 6 -21.74 2.70 16.00
CA ALA A 6 -20.54 2.82 16.84
C ALA A 6 -19.91 1.46 17.13
N LEU A 7 -18.58 1.44 17.17
CA LEU A 7 -17.78 0.32 17.66
C LEU A 7 -17.31 0.61 19.10
N ALA A 8 -17.79 -0.17 20.07
CA ALA A 8 -17.34 -0.13 21.45
C ALA A 8 -16.13 -1.06 21.65
N TRP A 9 -14.94 -0.47 21.81
CA TRP A 9 -13.68 -1.18 21.96
C TRP A 9 -13.32 -1.39 23.45
N ILE A 10 -13.27 -2.66 23.86
CA ILE A 10 -13.02 -3.06 25.25
C ILE A 10 -11.77 -3.93 25.33
N ARG A 11 -10.84 -3.52 26.19
CA ARG A 11 -9.62 -4.27 26.50
C ARG A 11 -9.07 -3.85 27.85
N LYS A 12 -8.83 -4.81 28.74
CA LYS A 12 -8.07 -4.62 29.97
C LYS A 12 -6.64 -5.12 29.79
N SER A 13 -5.66 -4.32 30.24
CA SER A 13 -4.25 -4.70 30.19
C SER A 13 -3.93 -5.83 31.18
N ARG A 14 -2.98 -6.71 30.85
CA ARG A 14 -2.47 -7.73 31.79
C ARG A 14 -1.54 -7.07 32.82
N GLY A 15 -1.86 -7.20 34.11
CA GLY A 15 -0.92 -6.92 35.21
C GLY A 15 -1.01 -5.53 35.85
N SER A 16 -2.10 -4.79 35.66
CA SER A 16 -2.37 -3.55 36.39
C SER A 16 -3.61 -3.73 37.29
N ASP A 17 -3.38 -3.78 38.60
CA ASP A 17 -4.46 -3.81 39.61
C ASP A 17 -5.08 -2.41 39.83
N ASP A 18 -4.38 -1.35 39.40
CA ASP A 18 -4.85 0.04 39.47
C ASP A 18 -5.70 0.47 38.24
N ASP A 19 -5.89 -0.44 37.28
CA ASP A 19 -6.73 -0.20 36.10
C ASP A 19 -8.22 -0.42 36.41
N ILE A 20 -9.08 0.38 35.76
CA ILE A 20 -10.54 0.19 35.72
C ILE A 20 -10.92 -1.30 35.59
N GLY A 21 -11.95 -1.72 36.33
CA GLY A 21 -12.49 -3.07 36.24
C GLY A 21 -12.98 -3.37 34.83
N LEU A 22 -12.80 -4.59 34.32
CA LEU A 22 -13.27 -4.94 32.96
C LEU A 22 -14.81 -4.79 32.84
N GLU A 23 -15.55 -5.12 33.90
CA GLU A 23 -17.00 -4.92 33.94
C GLU A 23 -17.39 -3.44 33.90
N GLU A 24 -16.70 -2.61 34.68
CA GLU A 24 -16.91 -1.17 34.69
C GLU A 24 -16.57 -0.55 33.33
N GLN A 25 -15.47 -0.99 32.70
CA GLN A 25 -15.07 -0.58 31.36
C GLN A 25 -16.16 -0.90 30.33
N ARG A 26 -16.72 -2.13 30.35
CA ARG A 26 -17.82 -2.54 29.46
C ARG A 26 -19.01 -1.62 29.62
N GLU A 27 -19.40 -1.32 30.85
CA GLU A 27 -20.56 -0.47 31.14
C GLU A 27 -20.36 0.95 30.60
N VAL A 28 -19.25 1.60 30.95
CA VAL A 28 -19.06 3.02 30.62
C VAL A 28 -18.80 3.26 29.13
N VAL A 29 -18.08 2.36 28.45
CA VAL A 29 -17.81 2.46 27.01
C VAL A 29 -19.09 2.21 26.22
N THR A 30 -19.85 1.16 26.57
CA THR A 30 -21.10 0.83 25.88
C THR A 30 -22.13 1.95 26.04
N ARG A 31 -22.20 2.56 27.23
CA ARG A 31 -23.07 3.72 27.47
C ARG A 31 -22.72 4.89 26.55
N LEU A 32 -21.44 5.27 26.46
CA LEU A 32 -21.01 6.36 25.56
C LEU A 32 -21.29 6.02 24.09
N ALA A 33 -21.10 4.77 23.66
CA ALA A 33 -21.42 4.35 22.30
C ALA A 33 -22.92 4.51 21.98
N HIS A 34 -23.81 4.16 22.91
CA HIS A 34 -25.26 4.38 22.75
C HIS A 34 -25.67 5.86 22.82
N GLU A 35 -24.85 6.74 23.39
CA GLU A 35 -25.09 8.19 23.36
C GLU A 35 -24.72 8.81 21.99
N LEU A 36 -23.76 8.21 21.28
CA LEU A 36 -23.24 8.70 20.00
C LEU A 36 -23.94 8.08 18.78
N ALA A 37 -24.39 6.82 18.87
CA ALA A 37 -24.90 6.08 17.73
C ALA A 37 -26.21 5.34 17.98
N ASP A 38 -26.97 5.13 16.90
CA ASP A 38 -28.22 4.35 16.91
C ASP A 38 -27.96 2.85 17.08
N GLU A 39 -26.88 2.34 16.48
CA GLU A 39 -26.43 0.95 16.55
C GLU A 39 -25.06 0.85 17.21
N VAL A 40 -24.87 -0.15 18.07
CA VAL A 40 -23.60 -0.39 18.78
C VAL A 40 -23.15 -1.83 18.58
N GLU A 41 -21.94 -1.99 18.08
CA GLU A 41 -21.23 -3.24 18.02
C GLU A 41 -20.15 -3.28 19.10
N MET A 42 -20.04 -4.39 19.83
CA MET A 42 -19.01 -4.55 20.86
C MET A 42 -17.85 -5.38 20.35
N PHE A 43 -16.65 -4.79 20.41
CA PHE A 43 -15.39 -5.48 20.22
C PHE A 43 -14.68 -5.65 21.57
N ASP A 44 -14.93 -6.79 22.22
CA ASP A 44 -14.45 -7.09 23.58
C ASP A 44 -13.35 -8.15 23.58
N LEU A 45 -12.12 -7.69 23.74
CA LEU A 45 -10.92 -8.52 23.83
C LEU A 45 -10.67 -9.06 25.26
N GLY A 46 -11.47 -8.64 26.24
CA GLY A 46 -11.29 -8.98 27.64
C GLY A 46 -9.90 -8.60 28.17
N VAL A 47 -9.22 -9.54 28.82
CA VAL A 47 -7.87 -9.32 29.37
C VAL A 47 -6.81 -9.71 28.34
N HIS A 48 -6.25 -8.72 27.65
CA HIS A 48 -5.34 -8.93 26.53
C HIS A 48 -4.07 -8.07 26.63
N THR A 49 -2.93 -8.65 26.26
CA THR A 49 -1.68 -7.89 26.06
C THR A 49 -1.87 -6.91 24.91
N GLY A 50 -1.50 -5.64 25.11
CA GLY A 50 -1.80 -4.62 24.10
C GLY A 50 -0.96 -4.74 22.84
N PHE A 51 -1.55 -4.23 21.76
CA PHE A 51 -1.01 -4.22 20.40
C PHE A 51 0.17 -3.26 20.29
N SER A 52 1.24 -3.73 19.64
CA SER A 52 2.54 -3.07 19.60
C SER A 52 3.02 -2.87 18.15
N SER A 53 3.45 -1.65 17.79
CA SER A 53 4.17 -1.35 16.55
C SER A 53 5.69 -1.56 16.67
N LEU A 54 6.19 -1.91 17.87
CA LEU A 54 7.59 -2.31 18.08
C LEU A 54 7.76 -3.83 17.90
N THR A 55 8.69 -4.19 17.03
CA THR A 55 9.12 -5.56 16.71
C THR A 55 9.66 -6.23 17.97
N ARG A 56 9.29 -7.49 18.21
CA ARG A 56 10.20 -8.41 18.92
C ARG A 56 11.31 -8.80 17.92
N ASP A 57 12.50 -9.17 18.39
CA ASP A 57 13.73 -9.47 17.62
C ASP A 57 13.65 -10.56 16.51
N ASP A 58 12.46 -10.94 16.04
CA ASP A 58 12.29 -11.78 14.86
C ASP A 58 11.79 -10.93 13.68
N ASP A 59 12.32 -11.19 12.48
CA ASP A 59 12.15 -10.47 11.20
C ASP A 59 10.71 -10.43 10.63
N SER A 60 9.67 -10.49 11.48
CA SER A 60 8.29 -10.17 11.08
C SER A 60 8.08 -8.66 11.19
N ASP A 61 8.03 -7.99 10.05
CA ASP A 61 7.57 -6.59 9.94
C ASP A 61 6.30 -6.39 10.78
N VAL A 62 6.33 -5.38 11.65
CA VAL A 62 5.44 -5.25 12.78
C VAL A 62 4.00 -4.97 12.38
N ILE A 63 3.13 -5.94 12.68
CA ILE A 63 1.70 -5.77 12.97
C ILE A 63 1.37 -6.88 13.99
N ASP A 64 0.71 -6.56 15.09
CA ASP A 64 0.16 -7.60 15.98
C ASP A 64 -0.72 -8.55 15.15
N GLN A 65 -0.46 -9.85 15.22
CA GLN A 65 -1.09 -10.87 14.37
C GLN A 65 -2.47 -11.30 14.86
N ASN A 66 -3.11 -10.54 15.77
CA ASN A 66 -4.47 -10.82 16.19
C ASN A 66 -5.44 -10.56 15.01
N GLU A 67 -5.93 -11.63 14.40
CA GLU A 67 -6.82 -11.57 13.23
C GLU A 67 -8.08 -10.73 13.50
N ASP A 68 -8.67 -10.83 14.69
CA ASP A 68 -9.87 -10.06 15.04
C ASP A 68 -9.60 -8.54 15.04
N VAL A 69 -8.42 -8.12 15.51
CA VAL A 69 -8.02 -6.70 15.45
C VAL A 69 -7.76 -6.24 14.02
N LEU A 70 -7.15 -7.10 13.20
CA LEU A 70 -6.88 -6.77 11.80
C LEU A 70 -8.17 -6.58 11.01
N ASP A 71 -9.15 -7.45 11.25
CA ASP A 71 -10.47 -7.35 10.63
C ASP A 71 -11.16 -6.06 11.05
N VAL A 72 -11.17 -5.73 12.34
CA VAL A 72 -11.74 -4.47 12.84
C VAL A 72 -11.05 -3.24 12.24
N VAL A 73 -9.73 -3.26 12.10
CA VAL A 73 -8.99 -2.16 11.45
C VAL A 73 -9.44 -1.97 10.01
N GLU A 74 -9.68 -3.05 9.25
CA GLU A 74 -10.19 -2.94 7.89
C GLU A 74 -11.66 -2.48 7.84
N GLN A 75 -12.50 -2.88 8.80
CA GLN A 75 -13.87 -2.37 8.92
C GLN A 75 -13.89 -0.86 9.19
N LEU A 76 -13.09 -0.39 10.16
CA LEU A 76 -12.91 1.04 10.44
C LEU A 76 -12.44 1.79 9.19
N ARG A 77 -11.49 1.21 8.45
CA ARG A 77 -10.97 1.79 7.20
C ARG A 77 -12.04 1.91 6.12
N SER A 78 -12.94 0.95 6.04
CA SER A 78 -14.01 0.93 5.04
C SER A 78 -15.15 1.90 5.33
N GLY A 79 -15.16 2.52 6.51
CA GLY A 79 -16.26 3.39 6.96
C GLY A 79 -17.49 2.60 7.39
N GLU A 80 -17.32 1.39 7.93
CA GLU A 80 -18.43 0.60 8.48
C GLU A 80 -19.05 1.23 9.73
N TYR A 81 -18.27 2.04 10.45
CA TYR A 81 -18.67 2.72 11.69
C TYR A 81 -18.53 4.22 11.53
N ASP A 82 -19.38 4.99 12.20
CA ASP A 82 -19.25 6.44 12.33
C ASP A 82 -18.41 6.80 13.57
N TYR A 83 -18.41 5.94 14.59
CA TYR A 83 -17.70 6.17 15.85
C TYR A 83 -16.88 4.97 16.31
N LEU A 84 -15.67 5.22 16.81
CA LEU A 84 -14.86 4.29 17.60
C LEU A 84 -14.83 4.79 19.04
N VAL A 85 -15.39 4.02 19.97
CA VAL A 85 -15.50 4.41 21.37
C VAL A 85 -14.63 3.50 22.23
N ALA A 86 -13.74 4.09 23.02
CA ALA A 86 -12.88 3.36 23.95
C ALA A 86 -12.81 4.08 25.29
N PHE A 87 -12.30 3.42 26.33
CA PHE A 87 -12.15 4.09 27.63
C PHE A 87 -11.02 5.13 27.60
N ASP A 88 -9.85 4.75 27.08
CA ASP A 88 -8.70 5.62 26.84
C ASP A 88 -7.88 5.04 25.66
N ASP A 89 -6.88 5.78 25.20
CA ASP A 89 -5.96 5.39 24.12
C ASP A 89 -5.18 4.09 24.44
N ARG A 90 -4.85 3.88 25.72
CA ARG A 90 -4.18 2.67 26.21
C ARG A 90 -5.09 1.46 26.22
N ARG A 91 -6.41 1.57 26.07
CA ARG A 91 -7.31 0.42 25.88
C ARG A 91 -7.41 0.02 24.42
N ILE A 92 -7.20 0.97 23.50
CA ILE A 92 -7.08 0.66 22.08
C ILE A 92 -5.80 -0.13 21.82
N CYS A 93 -4.65 0.36 22.29
CA CYS A 93 -3.35 -0.32 22.09
C CYS A 93 -2.30 0.02 23.14
N ARG A 94 -1.07 -0.52 23.03
CA ARG A 94 0.00 -0.28 24.01
C ARG A 94 0.98 0.83 23.60
N ASP A 95 1.20 1.04 22.30
CA ASP A 95 2.22 1.95 21.79
C ASP A 95 1.80 2.62 20.46
N GLY A 96 2.75 2.86 19.53
CA GLY A 96 2.51 3.46 18.22
C GLY A 96 1.46 2.78 17.34
N TYR A 97 0.94 1.60 17.71
CA TYR A 97 -0.22 0.97 17.06
C TYR A 97 -1.48 1.85 17.03
N LEU A 98 -1.62 2.82 17.96
CA LEU A 98 -2.73 3.77 17.96
C LEU A 98 -2.82 4.54 16.65
N THR A 99 -1.67 4.81 16.05
CA THR A 99 -1.58 5.51 14.78
C THR A 99 -2.22 4.70 13.66
N ILE A 100 -2.05 3.37 13.64
CA ILE A 100 -2.64 2.51 12.61
C ILE A 100 -4.17 2.58 12.69
N ILE A 101 -4.71 2.46 13.90
CA ILE A 101 -6.16 2.51 14.15
C ILE A 101 -6.72 3.89 13.81
N THR A 102 -6.03 4.96 14.21
CA THR A 102 -6.46 6.32 13.87
C THR A 102 -6.41 6.59 12.36
N TYR A 103 -5.49 5.95 11.65
CA TYR A 103 -5.38 6.11 10.19
C TYR A 103 -6.56 5.46 9.51
N ALA A 104 -6.89 4.24 9.93
CA ALA A 104 -8.07 3.53 9.48
C ALA A 104 -9.34 4.35 9.75
N CYS A 105 -9.51 4.87 10.98
CA CYS A 105 -10.63 5.74 11.32
C CYS A 105 -10.71 6.96 10.40
N LYS A 106 -9.61 7.66 10.17
CA LYS A 106 -9.57 8.82 9.26
C LYS A 106 -9.92 8.47 7.81
N GLN A 107 -9.55 7.28 7.33
CA GLN A 107 -9.90 6.83 5.98
C GLN A 107 -11.39 6.48 5.84
N GLY A 108 -11.98 5.92 6.90
CA GLY A 108 -13.41 5.60 6.95
C GLY A 108 -14.32 6.74 7.44
N ASP A 109 -13.77 7.93 7.69
CA ASP A 109 -14.48 9.07 8.30
C ASP A 109 -15.09 8.75 9.68
N VAL A 110 -14.39 7.92 10.46
CA VAL A 110 -14.78 7.48 11.80
C VAL A 110 -14.22 8.43 12.87
N GLU A 111 -15.08 8.92 13.76
CA GLU A 111 -14.69 9.74 14.91
C GLU A 111 -14.27 8.87 16.10
N ILE A 112 -13.15 9.19 16.75
CA ILE A 112 -12.71 8.48 17.96
C ILE A 112 -13.16 9.25 19.20
N SER A 113 -13.84 8.57 20.12
CA SER A 113 -14.31 9.14 21.38
C SER A 113 -13.82 8.33 22.58
N TYR A 114 -13.30 9.04 23.59
CA TYR A 114 -12.81 8.44 24.83
C TYR A 114 -13.71 8.75 26.01
N VAL A 115 -13.79 7.81 26.97
CA VAL A 115 -14.51 8.02 28.23
C VAL A 115 -13.66 8.85 29.22
N ALA A 116 -12.34 8.66 29.23
CA ALA A 116 -11.41 9.43 30.04
C ALA A 116 -10.78 10.58 29.24
N ASP A 117 -10.40 11.67 29.91
CA ASP A 117 -9.69 12.79 29.28
C ASP A 117 -8.29 12.35 28.81
N VAL A 118 -8.04 12.41 27.50
CA VAL A 118 -6.75 12.10 26.87
C VAL A 118 -6.05 13.41 26.48
N ALA A 119 -4.77 13.56 26.80
CA ALA A 119 -4.01 14.76 26.43
C ALA A 119 -3.71 14.79 24.92
N GLU A 120 -4.35 15.71 24.19
CA GLU A 120 -4.31 15.80 22.72
C GLU A 120 -2.94 16.18 22.12
N ASP A 121 -2.11 16.94 22.85
CA ASP A 121 -1.00 17.69 22.23
C ASP A 121 0.28 16.86 21.94
N GLU A 122 0.72 15.97 22.83
CA GLU A 122 1.89 15.09 22.56
C GLU A 122 1.55 13.98 21.56
N LEU A 123 0.31 13.49 21.61
CA LEU A 123 -0.16 12.40 20.77
C LEU A 123 -0.18 12.82 19.28
N THR A 124 -0.65 14.03 18.99
CA THR A 124 -0.83 14.52 17.61
C THR A 124 0.48 14.60 16.81
N HIS A 125 1.59 14.98 17.44
CA HIS A 125 2.87 15.14 16.75
C HIS A 125 3.56 13.82 16.39
N ASP A 126 3.51 12.83 17.27
CA ASP A 126 4.08 11.50 16.99
C ASP A 126 3.22 10.72 15.99
N MET A 127 1.90 10.92 16.03
CA MET A 127 0.95 10.39 15.05
C MET A 127 1.25 10.88 13.63
N HIS A 128 1.48 12.18 13.41
CA HIS A 128 1.75 12.72 12.07
C HIS A 128 2.95 12.05 11.37
N ARG A 129 4.04 11.80 12.09
CA ARG A 129 5.23 11.14 11.54
C ARG A 129 5.01 9.65 11.27
N LEU A 130 4.27 8.98 12.15
CA LEU A 130 3.94 7.57 11.97
C LEU A 130 2.91 7.36 10.84
N PHE A 131 1.94 8.27 10.65
CA PHE A 131 1.00 8.25 9.53
C PHE A 131 1.70 8.31 8.17
N GLU A 132 2.66 9.22 8.02
CA GLU A 132 3.43 9.35 6.79
C GLU A 132 4.18 8.04 6.48
N ARG A 133 4.71 7.39 7.52
CA ARG A 133 5.42 6.11 7.39
C ARG A 133 4.47 4.97 6.99
N VAL A 134 3.32 4.83 7.65
CA VAL A 134 2.32 3.79 7.35
C VAL A 134 1.79 3.96 5.92
N THR A 135 1.45 5.19 5.53
CA THR A 135 0.97 5.51 4.18
C THR A 135 1.99 5.09 3.12
N LYS A 136 3.26 5.47 3.30
CA LYS A 136 4.35 5.07 2.38
C LYS A 136 4.53 3.55 2.34
N GLN A 137 4.44 2.86 3.47
CA GLN A 137 4.56 1.40 3.49
C GLN A 137 3.38 0.71 2.78
N GLU A 138 2.17 1.25 2.91
CA GLU A 138 0.99 0.73 2.21
C GLU A 138 1.08 0.96 0.70
N GLU A 139 1.55 2.13 0.27
CA GLU A 139 1.86 2.42 -1.14
C GLU A 139 2.90 1.46 -1.71
N ILE A 140 3.98 1.20 -0.97
CA ILE A 140 5.01 0.21 -1.34
C ILE A 140 4.41 -1.19 -1.43
N ARG A 141 3.54 -1.58 -0.49
CA ARG A 141 2.89 -2.90 -0.50
C ARG A 141 1.95 -3.04 -1.69
N LYS A 142 1.15 -2.02 -2.00
CA LYS A 142 0.28 -1.98 -3.18
C LYS A 142 1.09 -2.05 -4.48
N ALA A 143 2.20 -1.31 -4.57
CA ALA A 143 3.09 -1.37 -5.72
C ALA A 143 3.73 -2.76 -5.89
N LYS A 144 4.21 -3.38 -4.81
CA LYS A 144 4.73 -4.76 -4.83
C LYS A 144 3.67 -5.78 -5.26
N SER A 145 2.45 -5.67 -4.72
CA SER A 145 1.33 -6.55 -5.09
C SER A 145 0.90 -6.37 -6.56
N ALA A 146 0.94 -5.14 -7.07
CA ALA A 146 0.67 -4.87 -8.48
C ALA A 146 1.75 -5.50 -9.38
N LEU A 147 3.02 -5.38 -9.03
CA LEU A 147 4.12 -6.04 -9.75
C LEU A 147 4.01 -7.56 -9.69
N GLN A 148 3.67 -8.13 -8.53
CA GLN A 148 3.46 -9.57 -8.38
C GLN A 148 2.29 -10.07 -9.25
N ARG A 149 1.16 -9.36 -9.26
CA ARG A 149 0.03 -9.68 -10.14
C ARG A 149 0.39 -9.59 -11.62
N ARG A 150 1.23 -8.62 -12.02
CA ARG A 150 1.72 -8.56 -13.40
C ARG A 150 2.56 -9.78 -13.74
N ARG A 151 3.48 -10.17 -12.85
CA ARG A 151 4.31 -11.36 -13.00
C ARG A 151 3.50 -12.66 -13.12
N GLU A 152 2.53 -12.85 -12.22
CA GLU A 152 1.68 -14.05 -12.19
C GLU A 152 0.83 -14.18 -13.46
N ASN A 153 0.42 -13.06 -14.05
CA ASN A 153 -0.35 -13.05 -15.30
C ASN A 153 0.53 -12.97 -16.57
N GLY A 154 1.86 -12.99 -16.44
CA GLY A 154 2.79 -12.87 -17.56
C GLY A 154 2.77 -11.50 -18.26
N TYR A 155 2.35 -10.44 -17.57
CA TYR A 155 2.34 -9.07 -18.08
C TYR A 155 3.72 -8.42 -17.97
N ASP A 156 4.00 -7.46 -18.86
CA ASP A 156 5.25 -6.72 -18.83
C ASP A 156 5.37 -5.86 -17.57
N GLU A 157 6.53 -5.96 -16.91
CA GLU A 157 6.87 -5.24 -15.69
C GLU A 157 7.74 -4.01 -15.99
N GLY A 158 7.46 -2.90 -15.31
CA GLY A 158 8.36 -1.74 -15.24
C GLY A 158 8.17 -0.70 -16.34
N ARG A 159 9.26 -0.02 -16.70
CA ARG A 159 9.25 1.01 -17.75
C ARG A 159 9.27 0.33 -19.13
N PRO A 160 8.46 0.79 -20.11
CA PRO A 160 8.55 0.31 -21.48
C PRO A 160 9.98 0.34 -22.02
N LYS A 161 10.32 -0.68 -22.80
CA LYS A 161 11.60 -0.73 -23.51
C LYS A 161 11.59 0.36 -24.59
N TRP A 162 12.77 0.83 -24.99
CA TRP A 162 12.86 1.91 -25.98
C TRP A 162 12.14 1.51 -27.28
N GLY A 163 11.43 2.43 -27.93
CA GLY A 163 10.65 2.09 -29.11
C GLY A 163 9.35 1.33 -28.83
N THR A 164 8.95 1.14 -27.57
CA THR A 164 7.71 0.43 -27.23
C THR A 164 6.83 1.25 -26.29
N THR A 165 5.54 0.97 -26.35
CA THR A 165 4.55 1.52 -25.42
C THR A 165 3.71 0.37 -24.85
N TYR A 166 2.94 0.63 -23.80
CA TYR A 166 1.95 -0.35 -23.37
C TYR A 166 0.75 -0.36 -24.32
N ASP A 167 0.14 -1.53 -24.49
CA ASP A 167 -1.15 -1.69 -25.14
C ASP A 167 -2.26 -0.90 -24.42
N ALA A 168 -3.45 -0.86 -25.02
CA ALA A 168 -4.59 -0.11 -24.47
C ALA A 168 -5.00 -0.58 -23.06
N ASP A 169 -4.75 -1.85 -22.74
CA ASP A 169 -5.03 -2.43 -21.43
C ASP A 169 -3.89 -2.22 -20.42
N GLY A 170 -2.77 -1.65 -20.82
CA GLY A 170 -1.62 -1.40 -19.96
C GLY A 170 -0.86 -2.66 -19.54
N LYS A 171 -1.02 -3.79 -20.25
CA LYS A 171 -0.56 -5.14 -19.86
C LYS A 171 0.69 -5.57 -20.61
N TYR A 172 0.70 -5.40 -21.93
CA TYR A 172 1.77 -5.88 -22.80
C TYR A 172 2.46 -4.73 -23.50
N LEU A 173 3.75 -4.87 -23.78
CA LEU A 173 4.47 -3.93 -24.62
C LEU A 173 4.16 -4.19 -26.09
N VAL A 174 3.84 -3.13 -26.81
CA VAL A 174 3.59 -3.13 -28.24
C VAL A 174 4.53 -2.14 -28.95
N PRO A 175 4.83 -2.35 -30.23
CA PRO A 175 5.62 -1.42 -31.03
C PRO A 175 5.05 0.00 -30.99
N ASP A 176 5.88 0.97 -30.60
CA ASP A 176 5.54 2.38 -30.77
C ASP A 176 5.68 2.74 -32.27
N PRO A 177 4.66 3.31 -32.91
CA PRO A 177 4.68 3.52 -34.36
C PRO A 177 5.72 4.54 -34.82
N GLU A 178 6.16 5.45 -33.96
CA GLU A 178 7.12 6.51 -34.31
C GLU A 178 8.56 6.05 -34.09
N THR A 179 8.83 5.34 -32.99
CA THR A 179 10.19 5.05 -32.54
C THR A 179 10.61 3.59 -32.71
N PHE A 180 9.68 2.64 -32.76
CA PHE A 180 10.02 1.22 -32.99
C PHE A 180 10.73 0.96 -34.34
N PRO A 181 10.34 1.60 -35.46
CA PRO A 181 11.02 1.39 -36.74
C PRO A 181 12.52 1.70 -36.65
N ASP A 182 12.89 2.75 -35.93
CA ASP A 182 14.29 3.14 -35.73
C ASP A 182 15.07 2.11 -34.91
N ALA A 183 14.43 1.39 -33.99
CA ALA A 183 15.07 0.28 -33.27
C ALA A 183 15.44 -0.85 -34.24
N LEU A 184 14.53 -1.21 -35.15
CA LEU A 184 14.76 -2.25 -36.16
C LEU A 184 15.84 -1.81 -37.16
N THR A 185 15.75 -0.58 -37.68
CA THR A 185 16.78 -0.01 -38.56
C THR A 185 18.15 0.00 -37.89
N ALA A 186 18.23 0.38 -36.61
CA ALA A 186 19.48 0.36 -35.87
C ALA A 186 20.07 -1.06 -35.71
N ILE A 187 19.21 -2.07 -35.49
CA ILE A 187 19.63 -3.48 -35.44
C ILE A 187 20.16 -3.92 -36.82
N GLU A 188 19.45 -3.63 -37.90
CA GLU A 188 19.87 -3.97 -39.26
C GLU A 188 21.21 -3.31 -39.64
N MET A 189 21.36 -2.02 -39.36
CA MET A 189 22.61 -1.28 -39.63
C MET A 189 23.80 -1.85 -38.84
N ALA A 190 23.58 -2.31 -37.61
CA ALA A 190 24.62 -2.87 -36.75
C ALA A 190 25.01 -4.31 -37.15
N GLU A 191 24.08 -5.07 -37.75
CA GLU A 191 24.27 -6.49 -38.09
C GLU A 191 24.54 -6.75 -39.59
N SER A 192 24.66 -5.69 -40.39
CA SER A 192 25.10 -5.80 -41.79
C SER A 192 26.44 -6.55 -41.90
N ASP A 193 26.54 -7.46 -42.86
CA ASP A 193 27.76 -8.26 -43.13
C ASP A 193 28.99 -7.37 -43.42
N GLU A 194 28.75 -6.17 -43.94
CA GLU A 194 29.73 -5.09 -44.05
C GLU A 194 29.23 -3.90 -43.21
N PRO A 195 29.67 -3.75 -41.94
CA PRO A 195 29.22 -2.66 -41.09
C PRO A 195 29.87 -1.35 -41.54
N GLU A 196 29.14 -0.59 -42.36
CA GLU A 196 29.55 0.74 -42.84
C GLU A 196 29.45 1.82 -41.75
N TYR A 197 28.65 1.57 -40.70
CA TYR A 197 28.28 2.57 -39.71
C TYR A 197 28.85 2.24 -38.33
N SER A 198 29.51 3.20 -37.70
CA SER A 198 29.82 3.10 -36.27
C SER A 198 28.54 3.23 -35.43
N TYR A 199 28.59 2.82 -34.15
CA TYR A 199 27.44 3.02 -33.25
C TYR A 199 27.06 4.49 -33.08
N ARG A 200 28.02 5.40 -33.24
CA ARG A 200 27.74 6.84 -33.24
C ARG A 200 27.03 7.26 -34.51
N ASP A 201 27.44 6.73 -35.66
CA ASP A 201 26.77 6.97 -36.94
C ASP A 201 25.33 6.49 -36.95
N ILE A 202 25.05 5.36 -36.30
CA ILE A 202 23.68 4.80 -36.17
C ILE A 202 22.82 5.70 -35.28
N VAL A 203 23.35 6.15 -34.14
CA VAL A 203 22.67 7.11 -33.24
C VAL A 203 22.37 8.42 -33.96
N GLU A 204 23.30 8.94 -34.76
CA GLU A 204 23.10 10.17 -35.53
C GLU A 204 22.08 10.03 -36.68
N ARG A 205 21.78 8.80 -37.10
CA ARG A 205 20.86 8.48 -38.21
C ARG A 205 19.48 7.99 -37.75
N THR A 206 19.27 7.86 -36.44
CA THR A 206 18.03 7.38 -35.83
C THR A 206 17.57 8.35 -34.75
N SER A 207 16.35 8.18 -34.25
CA SER A 207 15.86 8.91 -33.06
C SER A 207 16.45 8.43 -31.73
N ILE A 208 17.39 7.48 -31.75
CA ILE A 208 18.02 6.94 -30.55
C ILE A 208 18.94 8.00 -29.93
N GLU A 209 18.65 8.41 -28.70
CA GLU A 209 19.32 9.55 -28.06
C GLU A 209 20.79 9.29 -27.65
N SER A 210 21.20 8.03 -27.52
CA SER A 210 22.54 7.69 -27.05
C SER A 210 23.04 6.33 -27.48
N VAL A 211 24.37 6.19 -27.54
CA VAL A 211 25.04 4.89 -27.78
C VAL A 211 24.70 3.88 -26.67
N GLY A 212 24.43 4.34 -25.45
CA GLY A 212 23.99 3.47 -24.35
C GLY A 212 22.60 2.87 -24.60
N THR A 213 21.68 3.66 -25.14
CA THR A 213 20.34 3.21 -25.55
C THR A 213 20.45 2.24 -26.71
N LEU A 214 21.27 2.55 -27.73
CA LEU A 214 21.55 1.66 -28.86
C LEU A 214 22.07 0.30 -28.39
N LYS A 215 23.07 0.26 -27.49
CA LYS A 215 23.58 -1.00 -26.94
C LYS A 215 22.49 -1.81 -26.25
N ASN A 216 21.64 -1.17 -25.46
CA ASN A 216 20.51 -1.85 -24.81
C ASN A 216 19.50 -2.46 -25.80
N ILE A 217 19.32 -1.83 -26.97
CA ILE A 217 18.48 -2.35 -28.05
C ILE A 217 19.17 -3.56 -28.69
N LEU A 218 20.46 -3.45 -29.05
CA LEU A 218 21.22 -4.54 -29.67
C LEU A 218 21.36 -5.78 -28.76
N ASP A 219 21.53 -5.58 -27.45
CA ASP A 219 21.57 -6.67 -26.46
C ASP A 219 20.25 -7.44 -26.38
N ARG A 220 19.15 -6.84 -26.86
CA ARG A 220 17.80 -7.41 -26.85
C ARG A 220 17.23 -7.61 -28.25
N ARG A 221 18.08 -7.62 -29.28
CA ARG A 221 17.68 -7.69 -30.70
C ARG A 221 16.68 -8.79 -31.04
N ASP A 222 16.83 -9.97 -30.46
CA ASP A 222 15.98 -11.12 -30.77
C ASP A 222 14.55 -10.86 -30.26
N TRP A 223 14.43 -10.25 -29.07
CA TRP A 223 13.15 -9.80 -28.52
C TRP A 223 12.47 -8.74 -29.40
N TYR A 224 13.23 -7.77 -29.94
CA TYR A 224 12.67 -6.78 -30.87
C TYR A 224 12.17 -7.42 -32.17
N ARG A 225 12.91 -8.41 -32.70
CA ARG A 225 12.50 -9.16 -33.91
C ARG A 225 11.24 -9.99 -33.67
N GLU A 226 11.18 -10.71 -32.56
CA GLU A 226 10.00 -11.48 -32.15
C GLU A 226 8.77 -10.56 -32.04
N LEU A 227 8.91 -9.44 -31.33
CA LEU A 227 7.82 -8.47 -31.21
C LEU A 227 7.40 -7.87 -32.56
N ALA A 228 8.37 -7.62 -33.46
CA ALA A 228 8.07 -7.14 -34.80
C ALA A 228 7.29 -8.18 -35.63
N ILE A 229 7.64 -9.46 -35.54
CA ILE A 229 6.93 -10.57 -36.21
C ILE A 229 5.50 -10.69 -35.66
N GLU A 230 5.35 -10.70 -34.33
CA GLU A 230 4.04 -10.81 -33.67
C GLU A 230 3.07 -9.69 -34.08
N HIS A 231 3.61 -8.50 -34.37
CA HIS A 231 2.83 -7.32 -34.76
C HIS A 231 2.86 -7.00 -36.26
N GLY A 232 3.38 -7.90 -37.11
CA GLY A 232 3.38 -7.76 -38.57
C GLY A 232 4.20 -6.56 -39.08
N LYS A 233 5.33 -6.28 -38.42
CA LYS A 233 6.28 -5.21 -38.76
C LYS A 233 7.54 -5.72 -39.48
N LEU A 234 7.68 -7.04 -39.61
CA LEU A 234 8.69 -7.77 -40.38
C LEU A 234 8.01 -8.86 -41.23
#